data_AF-A0A397TKG9-F1
#
_entry.id   AF-A0A397TKG9-F1
#
_cell.length_a   1.000
_cell.length_b   1.000
_cell.length_c   1.000
_cell.angle_alpha   90.00
_cell.angle_beta   90.00
_cell.angle_gamma   90.00
#
_symmetry.space_group_name_H-M   'P 1'
#
loop_
_entity.id
_entity.type
_entity.pdbx_description
1 polymer ?
#
loop_
_entity_poly.entity_id
_entity_poly.type
_entity_poly.pdbx_seq_one_letter_code
_entity_poly.pdbx_strand_id
1 'polypeptide(L)'
;MIHLSSEIENAARKASAQLDSLIEKFSSFLLNQIPCSIKTFTQPESITIIFKPSCIPILTINNEKTERNDLYIENGFNILKEFHNDIGNYLKEKFKDLRLEWNVNNMNTTSINVNMAYYIDFDAIRKYSKKIVNNSRKV
;
A
#
# COMPACT_ATOMS: atom_id res chain seq x y z
N MET A 1 -31.52 17.09 2.05
CA MET A 1 -30.23 17.79 2.16
C MET A 1 -30.02 18.05 3.65
N ILE A 2 -29.11 17.32 4.30
CA ILE A 2 -28.85 17.51 5.73
C ILE A 2 -28.04 18.80 5.87
N HIS A 3 -28.60 19.81 6.54
CA HIS A 3 -27.83 21.02 6.85
C HIS A 3 -26.92 20.69 8.03
N LEU A 4 -25.69 20.26 7.72
CA LEU A 4 -24.65 20.11 8.73
C LEU A 4 -24.31 21.50 9.27
N SER A 5 -24.01 21.60 10.57
CA SER A 5 -23.38 22.82 11.08
C SER A 5 -22.00 22.98 10.44
N SER A 6 -21.52 24.23 10.35
CA SER A 6 -20.20 24.53 9.78
C SER A 6 -19.06 23.76 10.48
N GLU A 7 -19.23 23.45 11.77
CA GLU A 7 -18.30 22.64 12.54
C GLU A 7 -18.24 21.19 12.06
N ILE A 8 -19.40 20.55 11.83
CA ILE A 8 -19.45 19.16 11.36
C ILE A 8 -18.91 19.06 9.93
N GLU A 9 -19.23 20.03 9.07
CA GLU A 9 -18.70 20.08 7.71
C GLU A 9 -17.17 20.20 7.71
N ASN A 10 -16.61 21.08 8.55
CA ASN A 10 -15.17 21.22 8.71
C ASN A 10 -14.52 19.94 9.24
N ALA A 11 -15.15 19.25 10.18
CA ALA A 11 -14.67 17.97 10.69
C ALA A 11 -14.66 16.89 9.58
N ALA A 12 -15.73 16.81 8.78
CA ALA A 12 -15.81 15.88 7.65
C ALA A 12 -14.72 16.16 6.60
N ARG A 13 -14.47 17.43 6.25
CA ARG A 13 -13.40 17.82 5.32
C ARG A 13 -12.01 17.43 5.84
N LYS A 14 -11.75 17.64 7.14
CA LYS A 14 -10.48 17.23 7.77
C LYS A 14 -10.30 15.70 7.75
N ALA A 15 -11.35 14.95 8.08
CA ALA A 15 -11.32 13.49 8.02
C ALA A 15 -11.06 12.98 6.59
N SER A 16 -11.70 13.59 5.58
CA SER A 16 -11.46 13.28 4.17
C SER A 16 -10.01 13.52 3.78
N ALA A 17 -9.43 14.67 4.17
CA ALA A 17 -8.02 14.95 3.88
C ALA A 17 -7.06 13.97 4.58
N GLN A 18 -7.41 13.46 5.76
CA GLN A 18 -6.63 12.40 6.41
C GLN A 18 -6.73 11.07 5.63
N LEU A 19 -7.91 10.69 5.15
CA LEU A 19 -8.08 9.51 4.29
C LEU A 19 -7.22 9.62 3.02
N ASP A 20 -7.30 10.75 2.31
CA ASP A 20 -6.51 11.00 1.10
C ASP A 20 -5.00 10.91 1.38
N SER A 21 -4.55 11.53 2.47
CA SER A 21 -3.15 11.50 2.89
C SER A 21 -2.67 10.07 3.21
N LEU A 22 -3.51 9.23 3.82
CA LEU A 22 -3.18 7.83 4.06
C LEU A 22 -3.07 7.04 2.74
N ILE A 23 -3.99 7.26 1.80
CA ILE A 23 -3.96 6.64 0.47
C ILE A 23 -2.66 7.02 -0.28
N GLU A 24 -2.25 8.29 -0.20
CA GLU A 24 -1.02 8.76 -0.84
C GLU A 24 0.24 8.21 -0.16
N LYS A 25 0.22 8.03 1.17
CA LYS A 25 1.31 7.36 1.90
C LYS A 25 1.47 5.90 1.48
N PHE A 26 0.38 5.15 1.37
CA PHE A 26 0.42 3.77 0.85
C PHE A 26 0.88 3.72 -0.61
N SER A 27 0.37 4.63 -1.45
CA SER A 27 0.79 4.75 -2.85
C SER A 27 2.29 4.99 -2.97
N SER A 28 2.81 5.95 -2.20
CA SER A 28 4.23 6.30 -2.17
C SER A 28 5.09 5.16 -1.66
N PHE A 29 4.62 4.45 -0.63
CA PHE A 29 5.29 3.26 -0.12
C PHE A 29 5.42 2.19 -1.21
N LEU A 30 4.32 1.83 -1.88
CA LEU A 30 4.33 0.85 -2.97
C LEU A 30 5.23 1.31 -4.13
N LEU A 31 5.16 2.59 -4.52
CA LEU A 31 6.03 3.18 -5.54
C LEU A 31 7.52 3.16 -5.18
N ASN A 32 7.88 3.02 -3.91
CA ASN A 32 9.27 2.82 -3.48
C ASN A 32 9.65 1.33 -3.44
N GLN A 33 8.75 0.47 -2.98
CA GLN A 33 9.01 -0.97 -2.87
C GLN A 33 9.07 -1.66 -4.22
N ILE A 34 8.11 -1.40 -5.12
CA ILE A 34 8.01 -2.08 -6.40
C ILE A 34 9.27 -1.88 -7.25
N PRO A 35 9.79 -0.64 -7.47
CA PRO A 35 11.03 -0.47 -8.22
C PRO A 35 12.25 -1.07 -7.52
N CYS A 36 12.27 -1.11 -6.18
CA CYS A 36 13.33 -1.79 -5.44
C CYS A 36 13.35 -3.28 -5.81
N SER A 37 12.22 -3.96 -5.66
CA SER A 37 12.03 -5.37 -6.04
C SER A 37 12.39 -5.66 -7.50
N ILE A 38 12.03 -4.77 -8.43
CA ILE A 38 12.42 -4.88 -9.86
C ILE A 38 13.95 -4.81 -10.02
N LYS A 39 14.60 -3.82 -9.38
CA LYS A 39 16.05 -3.62 -9.47
C LYS A 39 16.84 -4.76 -8.83
N THR A 40 16.32 -5.34 -7.76
CA THR A 40 16.95 -6.45 -7.04
C THR A 40 16.55 -7.82 -7.57
N PHE A 41 15.65 -7.89 -8.57
CA PHE A 41 15.11 -9.15 -9.10
C PHE A 41 14.48 -10.04 -8.01
N THR A 42 13.83 -9.44 -7.02
CA THR A 42 13.17 -10.16 -5.93
C THR A 42 11.65 -10.03 -6.02
N GLN A 43 10.94 -11.11 -5.69
CA GLN A 43 9.51 -11.02 -5.38
C GLN A 43 9.34 -10.71 -3.89
N PRO A 44 8.40 -9.83 -3.49
CA PRO A 44 8.10 -9.63 -2.09
C PRO A 44 7.37 -10.86 -1.55
N GLU A 45 7.94 -11.51 -0.54
CA GLU A 45 7.37 -12.75 0.02
C GLU A 45 6.06 -12.51 0.78
N SER A 46 5.91 -11.35 1.45
CA SER A 46 4.65 -10.81 1.98
C SER A 46 4.96 -9.51 2.75
N ILE A 47 4.25 -8.43 2.46
CA ILE A 47 4.42 -7.15 3.15
C ILE A 47 3.27 -6.99 4.15
N THR A 48 3.56 -7.02 5.44
CA THR A 48 2.55 -6.76 6.48
C THR A 48 2.80 -5.43 7.15
N ILE A 49 1.80 -4.57 7.24
CA ILE A 49 1.86 -3.30 7.98
C ILE A 49 0.84 -3.34 9.11
N ILE A 50 1.33 -3.22 10.33
CA ILE A 50 0.54 -3.30 11.55
C ILE A 50 0.25 -1.89 12.03
N PHE A 51 -1.02 -1.51 12.05
CA PHE A 51 -1.51 -0.28 12.65
C PHE A 51 -2.05 -0.58 14.03
N LYS A 52 -1.65 0.23 15.02
CA LYS A 52 -2.23 0.22 16.38
C LYS A 52 -2.72 1.63 16.71
N PRO A 53 -3.71 1.77 17.62
CA PRO A 53 -4.18 3.08 18.05
C PRO A 53 -3.02 3.96 18.54
N SER A 54 -2.90 5.16 17.99
CA SER A 54 -1.92 6.18 18.39
C SER A 54 -0.44 5.73 18.38
N CYS A 55 -0.10 4.78 17.52
CA CYS A 55 1.27 4.26 17.38
C CYS A 55 1.79 4.44 15.95
N ILE A 56 3.12 4.48 15.81
CA ILE A 56 3.79 4.40 14.51
C ILE A 56 3.50 3.02 13.90
N PRO A 57 3.10 2.94 12.61
CA PRO A 57 2.88 1.65 11.95
C PRO A 57 4.17 0.81 11.91
N ILE A 58 4.03 -0.50 12.06
CA ILE A 58 5.16 -1.44 12.02
C ILE A 58 5.06 -2.25 10.73
N LEU A 59 6.06 -2.11 9.85
CA LEU A 59 6.26 -2.98 8.71
C LEU A 59 6.91 -4.28 9.19
N THR A 60 6.41 -5.41 8.71
CA THR A 60 7.04 -6.72 8.81
C THR A 60 7.29 -7.27 7.41
N ILE A 61 8.56 -7.54 7.10
CA ILE A 61 9.00 -8.26 5.89
C ILE A 61 9.94 -9.36 6.37
N ASN A 62 9.70 -10.61 5.99
CA ASN A 62 10.58 -11.75 6.33
C ASN A 62 10.90 -11.85 7.84
N ASN A 63 9.89 -11.58 8.68
CA ASN A 63 9.98 -11.50 10.15
C ASN A 63 10.81 -10.35 10.71
N GLU A 64 11.44 -9.53 9.88
CA GLU A 64 12.08 -8.29 10.30
C GLU A 64 11.05 -7.19 10.49
N LYS A 65 11.15 -6.46 11.61
CA LYS A 65 10.22 -5.39 11.96
C LYS A 65 10.88 -4.03 11.84
N THR A 66 10.19 -3.09 11.22
CA THR A 66 10.68 -1.72 11.06
C THR A 66 9.54 -0.73 11.26
N GLU A 67 9.79 0.31 12.06
CA GLU A 67 8.84 1.41 12.22
C GLU A 67 8.74 2.23 10.93
N ARG A 68 7.51 2.59 10.55
CA ARG A 68 7.21 3.33 9.32
C ARG A 68 6.56 4.67 9.63
N ASN A 69 7.39 5.61 10.08
CA ASN A 69 6.99 7.00 10.29
C ASN A 69 6.41 7.64 9.03
N ASP A 70 6.86 7.22 7.85
CA ASP A 70 6.34 7.68 6.56
C ASP A 70 4.88 7.27 6.34
N LEU A 71 4.42 6.18 6.96
CA LEU A 71 3.03 5.72 6.93
C LEU A 71 2.20 6.20 8.11
N TYR A 72 2.81 6.86 9.10
CA TYR A 72 2.06 7.41 10.22
C TYR A 72 1.13 8.52 9.75
N ILE A 73 -0.11 8.45 10.22
CA ILE A 73 -1.09 9.53 10.14
C ILE A 73 -1.95 9.49 11.41
N GLU A 74 -2.32 10.66 11.90
CA GLU A 74 -3.31 10.77 12.95
C GLU A 74 -4.60 10.04 12.53
N ASN A 75 -5.19 9.27 13.44
CA ASN A 75 -6.38 8.44 13.19
C ASN A 75 -6.21 7.33 12.14
N GLY A 76 -5.00 7.03 11.66
CA GLY A 76 -4.77 6.00 10.62
C GLY A 76 -5.38 4.63 10.95
N PHE A 77 -5.34 4.24 12.22
CA PHE A 77 -6.03 3.03 12.70
C PHE A 77 -7.55 3.09 12.47
N ASN A 78 -8.21 4.20 12.83
CA ASN A 78 -9.66 4.35 12.66
C ASN A 78 -10.03 4.48 11.18
N ILE A 79 -9.21 5.16 10.39
CA ILE A 79 -9.39 5.29 8.94
C ILE A 79 -9.35 3.90 8.29
N LEU A 80 -8.35 3.07 8.63
CA LEU A 80 -8.28 1.70 8.11
C LEU A 80 -9.45 0.84 8.58
N LYS A 81 -9.89 1.02 9.83
CA LYS A 81 -11.04 0.28 10.36
C LYS A 81 -12.29 0.49 9.50
N GLU A 82 -12.52 1.71 9.06
CA GLU A 82 -13.72 2.07 8.30
C GLU A 82 -13.54 1.89 6.78
N PHE A 83 -12.41 2.33 6.24
CA PHE A 83 -12.22 2.53 4.80
C PHE A 83 -11.24 1.55 4.15
N HIS A 84 -10.82 0.48 4.83
CA HIS A 84 -9.80 -0.43 4.26
C HIS A 84 -10.19 -1.01 2.89
N ASN A 85 -11.47 -1.26 2.64
CA ASN A 85 -11.92 -1.80 1.36
C ASN A 85 -11.76 -0.77 0.24
N ASP A 86 -12.16 0.48 0.48
CA ASP A 86 -12.05 1.56 -0.51
C ASP A 86 -10.60 1.90 -0.81
N ILE A 87 -9.75 1.98 0.23
CA ILE A 87 -8.30 2.15 0.09
C ILE A 87 -7.71 1.02 -0.76
N GLY A 88 -8.06 -0.23 -0.43
CA GLY A 88 -7.61 -1.40 -1.15
C GLY A 88 -8.03 -1.40 -2.62
N ASN A 89 -9.28 -1.04 -2.91
CA ASN A 89 -9.81 -0.96 -4.27
C ASN A 89 -9.12 0.13 -5.09
N TYR A 90 -8.91 1.32 -4.50
CA TYR A 90 -8.16 2.39 -5.15
C TYR A 90 -6.73 1.95 -5.51
N LEU A 91 -6.01 1.36 -4.55
CA LEU A 91 -4.63 0.91 -4.79
C LEU A 91 -4.58 -0.22 -5.82
N LYS A 92 -5.53 -1.15 -5.79
CA LYS A 92 -5.64 -2.23 -6.78
C LYS A 92 -5.80 -1.69 -8.21
N GLU A 93 -6.64 -0.67 -8.40
CA GLU A 93 -6.79 -0.05 -9.72
C GLU A 93 -5.54 0.73 -10.13
N LYS A 94 -4.94 1.49 -9.20
CA LYS A 94 -3.71 2.27 -9.45
C LYS A 94 -2.53 1.39 -9.85
N PHE A 95 -2.43 0.18 -9.31
CA PHE A 95 -1.35 -0.79 -9.55
C PHE A 95 -1.83 -2.07 -10.27
N LYS A 96 -2.86 -1.96 -11.12
CA LYS A 96 -3.52 -3.13 -11.74
C LYS A 96 -2.58 -4.06 -12.52
N ASP A 97 -1.56 -3.51 -13.18
CA ASP A 97 -0.59 -4.28 -13.96
C ASP A 97 0.31 -5.17 -13.08
N LEU A 98 0.32 -4.92 -11.77
CA LEU A 98 1.13 -5.63 -10.78
C LEU A 98 0.32 -6.63 -9.96
N ARG A 99 -0.97 -6.85 -10.29
CA ARG A 99 -1.86 -7.79 -9.57
C ARG A 99 -1.81 -7.59 -8.05
N LEU A 100 -1.89 -6.33 -7.61
CA LEU A 100 -1.79 -5.99 -6.20
C LEU A 100 -2.87 -6.73 -5.40
N GLU A 101 -2.45 -7.48 -4.40
CA GLU A 101 -3.30 -8.03 -3.38
C GLU A 101 -3.34 -7.09 -2.18
N TRP A 102 -4.53 -6.92 -1.62
CA TRP A 102 -4.79 -6.12 -0.43
C TRP A 102 -5.73 -6.90 0.46
N ASN A 103 -5.23 -7.33 1.62
CA ASN A 103 -5.94 -8.14 2.58
C ASN A 103 -5.79 -7.52 3.96
N VAL A 104 -6.91 -7.25 4.64
CA VAL A 104 -6.89 -6.69 5.99
C VAL A 104 -7.36 -7.74 6.99
N ASN A 105 -6.47 -8.07 7.92
CA ASN A 105 -6.65 -9.11 8.93
C ASN A 105 -6.55 -8.51 10.33
N ASN A 106 -6.89 -9.32 11.34
CA ASN A 106 -6.81 -8.97 12.75
C ASN A 106 -7.50 -7.65 13.09
N MET A 107 -8.57 -7.28 12.39
CA MET A 107 -9.33 -6.06 12.65
C MET A 107 -10.06 -6.18 13.99
N ASN A 108 -9.38 -5.76 15.06
CA ASN A 108 -9.89 -5.73 16.42
C ASN A 108 -9.58 -4.35 17.05
N THR A 109 -9.86 -4.18 18.34
CA THR A 109 -9.65 -2.89 19.03
C THR A 109 -8.18 -2.54 19.29
N THR A 110 -7.25 -3.47 19.06
CA THR A 110 -5.83 -3.35 19.44
C THR A 110 -4.89 -3.20 18.25
N SER A 111 -5.25 -3.76 17.10
CA SER A 111 -4.43 -3.75 15.90
C SER A 111 -5.25 -3.93 14.63
N ILE A 112 -4.71 -3.50 13.50
CA ILE A 112 -5.16 -3.86 12.15
C ILE A 112 -3.91 -4.25 11.36
N ASN A 113 -3.96 -5.41 10.69
CA ASN A 113 -2.86 -5.89 9.86
C ASN A 113 -3.24 -5.73 8.40
N VAL A 114 -2.54 -4.85 7.69
CA VAL A 114 -2.65 -4.69 6.25
C VAL A 114 -1.60 -5.56 5.58
N ASN A 115 -2.03 -6.62 4.90
CA ASN A 115 -1.18 -7.50 4.12
C ASN A 115 -1.28 -7.13 2.65
N MET A 116 -0.12 -6.89 2.04
CA MET A 116 0.02 -6.55 0.63
C MET A 116 0.98 -7.54 -0.04
N ALA A 117 0.61 -7.97 -1.23
CA ALA A 117 1.47 -8.72 -2.13
C ALA A 117 1.32 -8.14 -3.54
N TYR A 118 2.38 -8.18 -4.35
CA TYR A 118 2.31 -7.75 -5.73
C TYR A 118 3.22 -8.61 -6.59
N TYR A 119 2.87 -8.72 -7.86
CA TYR A 119 3.56 -9.52 -8.85
C TYR A 119 4.44 -8.63 -9.74
N ILE A 120 5.65 -9.11 -10.03
CA ILE A 120 6.54 -8.51 -11.02
C ILE A 120 6.63 -9.46 -12.21
N ASP A 121 6.23 -8.97 -13.38
CA ASP A 121 6.46 -9.65 -14.65
C ASP A 121 7.93 -9.49 -15.08
N PHE A 122 8.76 -10.46 -14.76
CA PHE A 122 10.15 -10.48 -15.19
C PHE A 122 10.32 -10.67 -16.71
N ASP A 123 9.30 -11.16 -17.43
CA ASP A 123 9.34 -11.21 -18.89
C ASP A 123 9.25 -9.79 -19.49
N ALA A 124 8.59 -8.84 -18.80
CA ALA A 124 8.64 -7.42 -19.17
C ALA A 124 10.07 -6.87 -19.09
N ILE A 125 10.87 -7.30 -18.11
CA ILE A 125 12.29 -6.90 -18.01
C ILE A 125 13.10 -7.49 -19.18
N ARG A 126 12.78 -8.73 -19.61
CA ARG A 126 13.47 -9.39 -20.74
C ARG A 126 13.45 -8.54 -22.01
N LYS A 127 12.36 -7.81 -22.26
CA LYS A 127 12.19 -6.92 -23.42
C LYS A 127 13.27 -5.83 -23.50
N TYR A 128 13.83 -5.41 -22.37
CA TYR A 128 14.88 -4.39 -22.30
C TYR A 128 16.30 -4.97 -22.40
N SER A 129 16.48 -6.29 -22.31
CA SER A 129 17.79 -6.93 -22.40
C SER A 129 18.23 -7.11 -23.85
N LYS A 130 19.15 -6.23 -24.31
CA LYS A 130 19.74 -6.31 -25.67
C LYS A 130 20.41 -7.65 -25.95
N LYS A 131 20.98 -8.31 -24.93
CA LYS A 131 21.66 -9.61 -25.08
C LYS A 131 20.66 -10.76 -25.24
N ILE A 132 19.56 -10.75 -24.48
CA ILE A 132 18.55 -11.83 -24.54
C ILE A 132 17.69 -11.68 -25.80
N VAL A 133 17.25 -10.47 -26.14
CA VAL A 133 16.41 -10.21 -27.32
C VAL A 133 17.12 -10.54 -28.64
N ASN A 134 18.43 -10.28 -28.74
CA ASN A 134 19.18 -10.54 -29.97
C ASN A 134 19.43 -12.04 -30.22
N ASN A 135 19.40 -12.88 -29.19
CA ASN A 135 19.49 -14.34 -29.36
C ASN A 135 18.17 -14.95 -29.81
N SER A 136 17.02 -14.32 -29.54
CA SER A 136 15.70 -14.83 -29.93
C SER A 136 15.32 -14.53 -31.39
N ARG A 137 16.06 -13.64 -32.08
CA ARG A 137 15.86 -13.28 -33.50
C ARG A 137 16.76 -14.05 -34.47
N LYS A 138 17.63 -14.91 -33.96
CA LYS A 138 18.62 -15.68 -34.75
C LYS A 138 18.23 -17.15 -34.93
N VAL A 139 17.00 -17.53 -34.57
CA VAL A 139 16.44 -18.88 -34.75
C VAL A 139 15.34 -18.79 -35.80
#